data_AF-A0A7G4JC68-F1
#
_entry.id   AF-A0A7G4JC68-F1
#
_cell.length_a   1.000
_cell.length_b   1.000
_cell.length_c   1.000
_cell.angle_alpha   90.00
_cell.angle_beta   90.00
_cell.angle_gamma   90.00
#
_symmetry.space_group_name_H-M   'P 1'
#
loop_
_entity.id
_entity.type
_entity.pdbx_description
1 polymer ?
#
loop_
_entity_poly.entity_id
_entity_poly.type
_entity_poly.pdbx_seq_one_letter_code
_entity_poly.pdbx_strand_id
1 'polypeptide(L)'
;MTEKANSTRALIMALPEAQKYPTLAENLANNGASLTEARTVLTAKAESDKQRIEGIKALPLASKYPEFTSKLIECGSEVMTVTYAQTLLAAVDAQAMMQEKKTAFLFEAYMEKHSPKCVGSAAGDGNAGLTEDEKLLLSVK
;
A
#
# COMPACT_ATOMS: atom_id res chain seq x y z
N MET A 1 -49.68 5.37 14.45
CA MET A 1 -48.51 4.82 15.16
C MET A 1 -47.16 5.16 14.51
N THR A 2 -47.10 5.98 13.45
CA THR A 2 -45.88 6.27 12.68
C THR A 2 -44.99 7.37 13.26
N GLU A 3 -45.53 8.25 14.08
CA GLU A 3 -44.81 9.44 14.60
C GLU A 3 -43.71 9.08 15.60
N LYS A 4 -43.95 8.08 16.46
CA LYS A 4 -42.97 7.60 17.45
C LYS A 4 -41.79 6.89 16.79
N ALA A 5 -42.04 6.12 15.72
CA ALA A 5 -40.99 5.44 14.96
C ALA A 5 -40.11 6.45 14.19
N ASN A 6 -40.72 7.48 13.59
CA ASN A 6 -39.98 8.56 12.94
C ASN A 6 -39.15 9.39 13.94
N SER A 7 -39.69 9.64 15.13
CA SER A 7 -38.98 10.34 16.20
C SER A 7 -37.76 9.55 16.71
N THR A 8 -37.89 8.24 16.94
CA THR A 8 -36.75 7.39 17.34
C THR A 8 -35.67 7.32 16.25
N ARG A 9 -36.05 7.21 14.97
CA ARG A 9 -35.09 7.23 13.84
C ARG A 9 -34.29 8.53 13.83
N ALA A 10 -34.96 9.68 13.97
CA ALA A 10 -34.28 10.98 14.02
C ALA A 10 -33.29 11.07 15.19
N LEU A 11 -33.66 10.55 16.37
CA LEU A 11 -32.79 10.52 17.54
C LEU A 11 -31.57 9.62 17.35
N ILE A 12 -31.73 8.46 16.68
CA ILE A 12 -30.61 7.56 16.36
C ILE A 12 -29.64 8.22 15.37
N MET A 13 -30.17 8.84 14.30
CA MET A 13 -29.35 9.51 13.29
C MET A 13 -28.66 10.77 13.82
N ALA A 14 -29.17 11.36 14.91
CA ALA A 14 -28.56 12.51 15.58
C ALA A 14 -27.42 12.13 16.54
N LEU A 15 -27.13 10.85 16.76
CA LEU A 15 -26.01 10.42 17.60
C LEU A 15 -24.68 10.81 16.96
N PRO A 16 -23.66 11.27 17.74
CA PRO A 16 -22.34 11.60 17.19
C PRO A 16 -21.70 10.46 16.42
N GLU A 17 -21.83 9.23 16.92
CA GLU A 17 -21.28 8.02 16.32
C GLU A 17 -22.03 7.60 15.05
N ALA A 18 -23.31 7.99 14.91
CA ALA A 18 -24.10 7.74 13.71
C ALA A 18 -23.56 8.51 12.50
N GLN A 19 -22.90 9.66 12.70
CA GLN A 19 -22.24 10.38 11.61
C GLN A 19 -21.03 9.61 11.05
N LYS A 20 -20.34 8.88 11.92
CA LYS A 20 -19.19 8.04 11.53
C LYS A 20 -19.62 6.70 10.92
N TYR A 21 -20.77 6.19 11.34
CA TYR A 21 -21.33 4.91 10.86
C TYR A 21 -22.78 5.07 10.37
N PRO A 22 -23.02 5.84 9.29
CA PRO A 22 -24.37 6.20 8.86
C PRO A 22 -25.19 4.99 8.40
N THR A 23 -24.57 4.04 7.73
CA THR A 23 -25.21 2.79 7.27
C THR A 23 -25.62 1.90 8.45
N LEU A 24 -24.77 1.80 9.48
CA LEU A 24 -25.08 1.02 10.67
C LEU A 24 -26.20 1.69 11.49
N ALA A 25 -26.15 3.01 11.64
CA ALA A 25 -27.20 3.77 12.32
C ALA A 25 -28.55 3.68 11.60
N GLU A 26 -28.54 3.75 10.26
CA GLU A 26 -29.75 3.58 9.46
C GLU A 26 -30.33 2.16 9.58
N ASN A 27 -29.48 1.13 9.55
CA ASN A 27 -29.92 -0.26 9.77
C ASN A 27 -30.53 -0.44 11.17
N LEU A 28 -29.92 0.13 12.21
CA LEU A 28 -30.46 0.08 13.57
C LEU A 28 -31.83 0.77 13.66
N ALA A 29 -31.97 1.94 13.03
CA ALA A 29 -33.24 2.66 12.99
C ALA A 29 -34.32 1.89 12.21
N ASN A 30 -33.97 1.29 11.07
CA ASN A 30 -34.89 0.51 10.25
C ASN A 30 -35.34 -0.79 10.93
N ASN A 31 -34.47 -1.40 11.73
CA ASN A 31 -34.79 -2.58 12.53
C ASN A 31 -35.59 -2.27 13.80
N GLY A 32 -35.93 -1.00 14.05
CA GLY A 32 -36.73 -0.59 15.21
C GLY A 32 -35.96 -0.62 16.53
N ALA A 33 -34.63 -0.52 16.49
CA ALA A 33 -33.81 -0.45 17.70
C ALA A 33 -34.23 0.75 18.57
N SER A 34 -34.14 0.59 19.88
CA SER A 34 -34.28 1.71 20.81
C SER A 34 -33.05 2.63 20.73
N LEU A 35 -33.21 3.88 21.18
CA LEU A 35 -32.11 4.84 21.23
C LEU A 35 -30.92 4.32 22.07
N THR A 36 -31.22 3.62 23.17
CA THR A 36 -30.20 3.05 24.07
C THR A 36 -29.43 1.92 23.42
N GLU A 37 -30.11 1.02 22.70
CA GLU A 37 -29.47 -0.06 21.95
C GLU A 37 -28.61 0.50 20.82
N ALA A 38 -29.15 1.45 20.04
CA ALA A 38 -28.41 2.06 18.94
C ALA A 38 -27.13 2.75 19.43
N ARG A 39 -27.21 3.48 20.54
CA ARG A 39 -26.04 4.08 21.19
C ARG A 39 -25.03 3.02 21.59
N THR A 40 -25.47 1.95 22.27
CA THR A 40 -24.58 0.88 22.73
C THR A 40 -23.83 0.23 21.57
N VAL A 41 -24.54 -0.12 20.48
CA VAL A 41 -23.94 -0.77 19.31
C VAL A 41 -22.97 0.16 18.58
N LEU A 42 -23.35 1.43 18.36
CA LEU A 42 -22.50 2.41 17.70
C LEU A 42 -21.21 2.69 18.50
N THR A 43 -21.32 2.82 19.82
CA THR A 43 -20.15 3.00 20.70
C THR A 43 -19.26 1.75 20.70
N ALA A 44 -19.83 0.55 20.76
CA ALA A 44 -19.06 -0.69 20.68
C ALA A 44 -18.32 -0.83 19.35
N LYS A 45 -18.94 -0.44 18.23
CA LYS A 45 -18.29 -0.41 16.92
C LYS A 45 -17.15 0.60 16.87
N ALA A 46 -17.35 1.79 17.44
CA ALA A 46 -16.30 2.81 17.52
C ALA A 46 -15.08 2.33 18.32
N GLU A 47 -15.29 1.65 19.45
CA GLU A 47 -14.23 1.10 20.27
C GLU A 47 -13.50 -0.06 19.58
N SER A 48 -14.25 -0.96 18.94
CA SER A 48 -13.68 -2.04 18.13
C SER A 48 -12.79 -1.51 17.00
N ASP A 49 -13.25 -0.47 16.29
CA ASP A 49 -12.44 0.17 15.25
C ASP A 49 -11.19 0.85 15.84
N LYS A 50 -11.29 1.49 17.00
CA LYS A 50 -10.15 2.10 17.67
C LYS A 50 -9.08 1.05 17.99
N GLN A 51 -9.47 -0.06 18.62
CA GLN A 51 -8.58 -1.17 18.95
C GLN A 51 -7.94 -1.78 17.70
N ARG A 52 -8.74 -1.96 16.64
CA ARG A 52 -8.24 -2.41 15.34
C ARG A 52 -7.17 -1.47 14.79
N ILE A 53 -7.44 -0.16 14.78
CA ILE A 53 -6.53 0.86 14.24
C ILE A 53 -5.22 0.88 15.04
N GLU A 54 -5.31 0.87 16.37
CA GLU A 54 -4.13 0.82 17.24
C GLU A 54 -3.34 -0.49 17.02
N GLY A 55 -4.02 -1.62 16.90
CA GLY A 55 -3.42 -2.91 16.58
C GLY A 55 -2.68 -2.92 15.24
N ILE A 56 -3.26 -2.34 14.18
CA ILE A 56 -2.61 -2.22 12.87
C ILE A 56 -1.38 -1.31 12.95
N LYS A 57 -1.46 -0.18 13.66
CA LYS A 57 -0.32 0.74 13.85
C LYS A 57 0.84 0.10 14.63
N ALA A 58 0.53 -0.82 15.55
CA ALA A 58 1.51 -1.53 16.35
C ALA A 58 2.23 -2.66 15.60
N LEU A 59 1.84 -2.98 14.36
CA LEU A 59 2.49 -4.05 13.60
C LEU A 59 3.96 -3.69 13.26
N PRO A 60 4.90 -4.64 13.35
CA PRO A 60 6.33 -4.35 13.13
C PRO A 60 6.66 -3.74 11.76
N LEU A 61 5.92 -4.15 10.71
CA LEU A 61 6.10 -3.66 9.34
C LEU A 61 5.33 -2.36 9.04
N ALA A 62 4.50 -1.88 9.97
CA ALA A 62 3.67 -0.70 9.75
C ALA A 62 4.50 0.58 9.59
N SER A 63 5.59 0.70 10.36
CA SER A 63 6.52 1.83 10.25
C SER A 63 7.35 1.79 8.96
N LYS A 64 7.58 0.59 8.41
CA LYS A 64 8.29 0.41 7.14
C LYS A 64 7.43 0.81 5.93
N TYR A 65 6.11 0.67 6.03
CA TYR A 65 5.16 0.94 4.95
C TYR A 65 4.03 1.89 5.38
N PRO A 66 4.35 3.15 5.77
CA PRO A 66 3.39 4.06 6.41
C PRO A 66 2.18 4.38 5.53
N GLU A 67 2.39 4.60 4.22
CA GLU A 67 1.28 4.89 3.29
C GLU A 67 0.35 3.68 3.10
N PHE A 68 0.91 2.48 3.04
CA PHE A 68 0.11 1.26 2.91
C PHE A 68 -0.68 0.99 4.19
N THR A 69 -0.02 1.13 5.35
CA THR A 69 -0.67 1.01 6.66
C THR A 69 -1.81 2.01 6.84
N SER A 70 -1.65 3.27 6.42
CA SER A 70 -2.74 4.26 6.45
C SER A 70 -3.95 3.80 5.63
N LYS A 71 -3.72 3.24 4.43
CA LYS A 71 -4.81 2.68 3.60
C LYS A 71 -5.50 1.48 4.28
N LEU A 72 -4.76 0.63 4.98
CA LEU A 72 -5.34 -0.49 5.74
C LEU A 72 -6.23 0.01 6.89
N ILE A 73 -5.84 1.11 7.53
CA ILE A 73 -6.61 1.75 8.60
C ILE A 73 -7.90 2.37 8.06
N GLU A 74 -7.80 3.10 6.95
CA GLU A 74 -8.93 3.73 6.25
C GLU A 74 -9.90 2.72 5.64
N CYS A 75 -9.42 1.50 5.37
CA CYS A 75 -10.26 0.38 4.98
C CYS A 75 -11.16 -0.03 6.16
N GLY A 76 -12.29 0.66 6.30
CA GLY A 76 -13.31 0.43 7.33
C GLY A 76 -14.18 -0.80 7.09
N SER A 77 -13.71 -1.76 6.28
CA SER A 77 -14.39 -3.03 6.05
C SER A 77 -14.31 -3.89 7.31
N GLU A 78 -15.41 -4.56 7.64
CA GLU A 78 -15.47 -5.54 8.75
C GLU A 78 -14.49 -6.71 8.55
N VAL A 79 -14.08 -6.96 7.30
CA VAL A 79 -13.11 -8.02 6.94
C VAL A 79 -11.67 -7.61 7.26
N MET A 80 -11.40 -6.30 7.38
CA MET A 80 -10.06 -5.79 7.65
C MET A 80 -9.72 -6.01 9.13
N THR A 81 -9.11 -7.15 9.47
CA THR A 81 -8.63 -7.44 10.83
C THR A 81 -7.15 -7.09 11.00
N VAL A 82 -6.66 -7.02 12.24
CA VAL A 82 -5.23 -6.82 12.53
C VAL A 82 -4.38 -7.94 11.91
N THR A 83 -4.84 -9.19 12.01
CA THR A 83 -4.17 -10.35 11.41
C THR A 83 -4.11 -10.25 9.89
N TYR A 84 -5.20 -9.84 9.25
CA TYR A 84 -5.22 -9.68 7.81
C TYR A 84 -4.30 -8.55 7.34
N ALA A 85 -4.29 -7.41 8.05
CA ALA A 85 -3.34 -6.33 7.81
C ALA A 85 -1.88 -6.80 7.95
N GLN A 86 -1.58 -7.64 8.94
CA GLN A 86 -0.25 -8.25 9.10
C GLN A 86 0.13 -9.12 7.91
N THR A 87 -0.78 -9.95 7.41
CA THR A 87 -0.54 -10.78 6.21
C THR A 87 -0.27 -9.93 4.98
N LEU A 88 -1.05 -8.86 4.78
CA LEU A 88 -0.85 -7.94 3.66
C LEU A 88 0.49 -7.21 3.75
N LEU A 89 0.87 -6.72 4.92
CA LEU A 89 2.17 -6.08 5.13
C LEU A 89 3.33 -7.05 4.88
N ALA A 90 3.21 -8.31 5.32
CA ALA A 90 4.22 -9.34 5.05
C ALA A 90 4.33 -9.67 3.55
N ALA A 91 3.21 -9.69 2.82
CA ALA A 91 3.22 -9.90 1.37
C ALA A 91 3.90 -8.74 0.62
N VAL A 92 3.64 -7.50 1.03
CA VAL A 92 4.31 -6.31 0.49
C VAL A 92 5.82 -6.37 0.75
N ASP A 93 6.21 -6.75 1.96
CA ASP A 93 7.62 -6.89 2.34
C ASP A 93 8.35 -7.96 1.50
N ALA A 94 7.73 -9.13 1.34
CA ALA A 94 8.28 -10.20 0.51
C ALA A 94 8.41 -9.79 -0.96
N GLN A 95 7.43 -9.05 -1.49
CA GLN A 95 7.47 -8.54 -2.87
C GLN A 95 8.59 -7.52 -3.06
N ALA A 96 8.79 -6.61 -2.10
CA ALA A 96 9.88 -5.64 -2.13
C ALA A 96 11.25 -6.35 -2.14
N MET A 97 11.46 -7.35 -1.27
CA MET A 97 12.69 -8.14 -1.25
C MET A 97 12.94 -8.89 -2.57
N MET A 98 11.89 -9.39 -3.22
CA MET A 98 12.05 -10.03 -4.54
C MET A 98 12.44 -9.04 -5.62
N GLN A 99 11.88 -7.82 -5.60
CA GLN A 99 12.26 -6.78 -6.55
C GLN A 99 13.72 -6.36 -6.36
N GLU A 100 14.16 -6.15 -5.12
CA GLU A 100 15.56 -5.81 -4.81
C GLU A 100 16.54 -6.86 -5.34
N LYS A 101 16.24 -8.15 -5.11
CA LYS A 101 17.06 -9.25 -5.64
C LYS A 101 17.09 -9.29 -7.16
N LYS A 102 15.96 -9.06 -7.82
CA LYS A 102 15.90 -8.99 -9.29
C LYS A 102 16.71 -7.82 -9.82
N THR A 103 16.61 -6.65 -9.20
CA THR A 103 17.39 -5.47 -9.62
C THR A 103 18.88 -5.68 -9.41
N ALA A 104 19.30 -6.28 -8.30
CA ALA A 104 20.70 -6.60 -8.04
C ALA A 104 21.25 -7.58 -9.09
N PHE A 105 20.51 -8.65 -9.38
CA PHE A 105 20.87 -9.61 -10.42
C PHE A 105 21.00 -8.96 -11.80
N LEU A 106 20.05 -8.10 -12.19
CA LEU A 106 20.10 -7.39 -13.48
C LEU A 106 21.29 -6.43 -13.56
N PHE A 107 21.61 -5.75 -12.45
CA PHE A 107 22.77 -4.87 -12.37
C PHE A 107 24.08 -5.65 -12.47
N GLU A 108 24.23 -6.77 -11.76
CA GLU A 108 25.41 -7.64 -11.86
C GLU A 108 25.58 -8.18 -13.28
N ALA A 109 24.50 -8.66 -13.92
CA ALA A 109 24.54 -9.14 -15.30
C ALA A 109 24.91 -8.02 -16.30
N TYR A 110 24.46 -6.79 -16.07
CA TYR A 110 24.86 -5.63 -16.85
C TYR A 110 26.35 -5.32 -16.64
N MET A 111 26.80 -5.26 -15.39
CA MET A 111 28.20 -4.99 -15.05
C MET A 111 29.12 -6.08 -15.59
N GLU A 112 28.72 -7.34 -15.60
CA GLU A 112 29.51 -8.44 -16.19
C GLU A 112 29.68 -8.25 -17.71
N LYS A 113 28.62 -7.90 -18.43
CA LYS A 113 28.67 -7.64 -19.89
C LYS A 113 29.46 -6.40 -20.27
N HIS A 114 29.53 -5.41 -19.39
CA HIS A 114 30.18 -4.12 -19.65
C HIS A 114 31.43 -3.90 -18.78
N SER A 115 31.91 -4.94 -18.07
CA SER A 115 33.13 -4.87 -17.27
C SER A 115 34.33 -4.79 -18.20
N PRO A 116 35.31 -3.90 -17.96
CA PRO A 116 36.54 -3.79 -18.75
C PRO A 116 37.33 -5.09 -18.88
N LYS A 117 37.05 -6.12 -18.06
CA LYS A 117 37.67 -7.44 -18.13
C LYS A 117 37.25 -8.29 -19.34
N CYS A 118 36.18 -7.91 -20.05
CA CYS A 118 35.75 -8.53 -21.32
C CYS A 118 36.29 -7.81 -22.57
N VAL A 119 36.99 -6.68 -22.41
CA VAL A 119 37.85 -6.13 -23.47
C VAL A 119 39.13 -6.95 -23.41
N GLY A 120 39.13 -8.08 -24.11
CA GLY A 120 40.22 -9.03 -24.08
C GLY A 120 41.55 -8.35 -24.36
N SER A 121 42.55 -8.69 -23.55
CA SER A 121 43.95 -8.63 -23.93
C SER A 121 44.15 -9.48 -25.19
N ALA A 122 43.93 -8.89 -26.36
CA ALA A 122 44.59 -9.31 -27.59
C ALA A 122 45.79 -8.39 -27.75
N ALA A 123 46.96 -8.91 -27.39
CA ALA A 123 48.24 -8.38 -27.86
C ALA A 123 48.23 -8.38 -29.40
N GLY A 124 48.62 -7.28 -30.01
CA GLY A 124 48.69 -7.13 -31.46
C GLY A 124 49.46 -5.86 -31.82
N ASP A 125 50.77 -6.00 -31.84
CA ASP A 125 51.69 -5.08 -32.51
C ASP A 125 51.20 -4.82 -33.95
N GLY A 126 51.07 -3.56 -34.36
CA GLY A 126 50.76 -3.22 -35.76
C GLY A 126 49.83 -2.03 -35.99
N ASN A 127 50.45 -0.90 -36.32
CA ASN A 127 49.97 0.15 -37.23
C ASN A 127 48.56 0.74 -36.97
N ALA A 128 48.53 1.95 -36.40
CA ALA A 128 47.38 2.85 -36.51
C ALA A 128 47.22 3.32 -37.97
N GLY A 129 46.79 2.40 -38.84
CA GLY A 129 46.31 2.72 -40.17
C GLY A 129 44.93 3.33 -40.05
N LEU A 130 44.84 4.64 -40.26
CA LEU A 130 43.58 5.36 -40.49
C LEU A 130 42.68 4.53 -41.42
N THR A 131 41.46 4.29 -40.98
CA THR A 131 40.43 3.66 -41.81
C THR A 131 40.14 4.56 -43.03
N GLU A 132 39.72 3.99 -44.17
CA GLU A 132 39.46 4.79 -45.38
C GLU A 132 38.40 5.88 -45.15
N ASP A 133 37.46 5.63 -44.22
CA ASP A 133 36.48 6.62 -43.76
C ASP A 133 37.13 7.81 -43.05
N GLU A 134 38.20 7.60 -42.28
CA GLU A 134 38.94 8.68 -41.62
C GLU A 134 39.80 9.49 -42.61
N LYS A 135 40.27 8.89 -43.71
CA LYS A 135 40.94 9.62 -44.81
C LYS A 135 39.97 10.50 -45.61
N LEU A 136 38.72 10.06 -45.77
CA LEU A 136 37.67 10.81 -46.46
C LEU A 136 37.25 12.06 -45.69
N LEU A 137 37.18 11.98 -44.36
CA LEU A 137 36.88 13.12 -43.48
C LEU A 137 37.99 14.19 -43.44
N LEU A 138 39.24 13.82 -43.70
CA LEU A 138 40.39 14.73 -43.74
C LEU A 138 40.66 15.34 -45.14
N SER A 139 39.89 14.93 -46.16
CA SER A 139 40.07 15.40 -47.55
C SER A 139 39.11 16.53 -47.95
N VAL A 140 38.27 17.02 -47.03
CA VAL A 140 37.43 18.20 -47.29
C VAL A 140 38.20 19.45 -46.85
N LYS A 141 38.82 20.11 -47.83
CA LYS A 141 39.35 21.47 -47.72
C LYS A 141 38.50 22.42 -48.53
#